data_AF-A0A9R1DAV9-F1
#
_entry.id   AF-A0A9R1DAV9-F1
#
_cell.length_a   1.000
_cell.length_b   1.000
_cell.length_c   1.000
_cell.angle_alpha   90.00
_cell.angle_beta   90.00
_cell.angle_gamma   90.00
#
_symmetry.space_group_name_H-M   'P 1'
#
loop_
_entity.id
_entity.type
_entity.pdbx_description
1 polymer ?
#
loop_
_entity_poly.entity_id
_entity_poly.type
_entity_poly.pdbx_seq_one_letter_code
_entity_poly.pdbx_strand_id
1 'polypeptide(L)'
;MGNSCVTGSSSLSNQGQSQESNGSETTFKWRIDGFSSLLDKGWTSSSVFNIRGFDWYMVLNLRDRKSGDKNEYVSLELVLFLAPEILHTVVEASFKFLIYDQSYGKHLEQHQVSQNFQAPSRVSGTSFMIPLATLKEQSSGFLVEDSCVFGIQFIKVVPVKGSSKHRQNLKANVARAIGNSCVTGSSQSSQGHCQESNGSETTFKWRIDGFSSLLDKGEGWTNSSVFNIRGFNWYLMLNPRDRKSGDKNEYVSLKLVLTQTVSERSHLIAKATFKFLIYDQSYGKHHEEHQVSHNFQAASRVSGISCMIPLAKLKEQSSGFLVKDSCVFGIQFIKVVAVKEFELCGHKWLITIYPSGSDKNPNYLSLYLNMKDSLHKDSAILADVSITIKDQETGKHKKLSARLQLKNCAPTWGWGKFISLEDFKDSSQGYLVKTKCCIEAQIAVIGSSKTE
;
A
#
# COMPACT_ATOMS: atom_id res chain seq x y z
N MET A 1 -20.65 -45.06 -19.30
CA MET A 1 -20.47 -43.74 -19.96
C MET A 1 -21.43 -42.79 -19.25
N GLY A 2 -21.07 -41.64 -18.72
CA GLY A 2 -19.82 -40.90 -18.82
C GLY A 2 -19.55 -40.05 -17.58
N ASN A 3 -18.32 -39.55 -17.55
CA ASN A 3 -17.73 -38.68 -16.55
C ASN A 3 -18.38 -37.30 -16.51
N SER A 4 -18.46 -36.70 -15.32
CA SER A 4 -18.49 -35.25 -15.17
C SER A 4 -17.25 -34.83 -14.37
N CYS A 5 -16.43 -33.99 -14.98
CA CYS A 5 -15.18 -33.46 -14.43
C CYS A 5 -15.46 -32.09 -13.81
N VAL A 6 -15.14 -31.92 -12.53
CA VAL A 6 -15.14 -30.65 -11.82
C VAL A 6 -13.72 -30.07 -11.90
N THR A 7 -13.56 -28.89 -12.50
CA THR A 7 -12.29 -28.15 -12.50
C THR A 7 -12.32 -27.12 -11.37
N GLY A 8 -11.62 -27.44 -10.27
CA GLY A 8 -11.35 -26.50 -9.19
C GLY A 8 -10.20 -25.56 -9.56
N SER A 9 -10.42 -24.26 -9.42
CA SER A 9 -9.36 -23.23 -9.42
C SER A 9 -8.96 -22.99 -7.96
N SER A 10 -7.79 -23.50 -7.55
CA SER A 10 -7.24 -23.28 -6.22
C SER A 10 -6.56 -21.91 -6.15
N SER A 11 -7.24 -20.96 -5.53
CA SER A 11 -6.62 -19.72 -5.04
C SER A 11 -5.85 -20.06 -3.76
N LEU A 12 -4.53 -19.81 -3.75
CA LEU A 12 -3.71 -19.88 -2.54
C LEU A 12 -4.03 -18.67 -1.65
N SER A 13 -5.07 -18.78 -0.81
CA SER A 13 -5.42 -17.73 0.16
C SER A 13 -5.77 -18.27 1.55
N ASN A 14 -5.03 -19.25 2.06
CA ASN A 14 -5.10 -19.65 3.46
C ASN A 14 -3.74 -19.38 4.13
N GLN A 15 -3.59 -18.19 4.71
CA GLN A 15 -2.53 -17.88 5.66
C GLN A 15 -3.20 -17.38 6.95
N GLY A 16 -3.07 -18.14 8.02
CA GLY A 16 -3.54 -17.75 9.36
C GLY A 16 -2.49 -16.93 10.10
N GLN A 17 -2.89 -15.86 10.79
CA GLN A 17 -1.99 -15.07 11.63
C GLN A 17 -2.63 -14.83 12.99
N SER A 18 -1.85 -14.93 14.05
CA SER A 18 -2.31 -14.65 15.41
C SER A 18 -1.25 -13.90 16.21
N GLN A 19 -1.70 -13.15 17.20
CA GLN A 19 -0.84 -12.39 18.10
C GLN A 19 -1.23 -12.69 19.54
N GLU A 20 -0.26 -13.08 20.34
CA GLU A 20 -0.43 -13.42 21.76
C GLU A 20 0.49 -12.51 22.59
N SER A 21 0.01 -12.01 23.72
CA SER A 21 0.80 -11.17 24.63
C SER A 21 0.87 -11.80 26.01
N ASN A 22 2.06 -11.96 26.56
CA ASN A 22 2.28 -12.49 27.90
C ASN A 22 3.21 -11.54 28.67
N GLY A 23 2.63 -10.76 29.59
CA GLY A 23 3.37 -9.73 30.32
C GLY A 23 3.97 -8.67 29.38
N SER A 24 5.29 -8.52 29.41
CA SER A 24 5.99 -7.60 28.50
C SER A 24 6.21 -8.15 27.09
N GLU A 25 6.10 -9.46 26.87
CA GLU A 25 6.45 -10.07 25.59
C GLU A 25 5.26 -10.17 24.65
N THR A 26 5.51 -10.01 23.34
CA THR A 26 4.48 -10.14 22.31
C THR A 26 4.95 -11.08 21.22
N THR A 27 4.18 -12.12 20.95
CA THR A 27 4.49 -13.12 19.93
C THR A 27 3.53 -13.00 18.76
N PHE A 28 4.09 -12.90 17.56
CA PHE A 28 3.36 -13.01 16.30
C PHE A 28 3.59 -14.39 15.70
N LYS A 29 2.51 -15.09 15.33
CA LYS A 29 2.53 -16.40 14.66
C LYS A 29 2.00 -16.25 13.24
N TRP A 30 2.68 -16.90 12.31
CA TRP A 30 2.39 -16.90 10.89
C TRP A 30 2.29 -18.34 10.39
N ARG A 31 1.05 -18.79 10.16
CA ARG A 31 0.74 -20.07 9.54
C ARG A 31 0.69 -19.91 8.03
N ILE A 32 1.38 -20.82 7.35
CA ILE A 32 1.42 -20.93 5.90
C ILE A 32 0.84 -22.27 5.54
N ASP A 33 -0.35 -22.28 4.94
CA ASP A 33 -0.95 -23.48 4.36
C ASP A 33 -0.54 -23.61 2.88
N GLY A 34 -0.47 -24.83 2.35
CA GLY A 34 -0.02 -25.09 0.99
C GLY A 34 1.50 -24.93 0.80
N PHE A 35 2.29 -25.30 1.83
CA PHE A 35 3.73 -25.06 1.91
C PHE A 35 4.53 -25.72 0.77
N SER A 36 4.05 -26.85 0.26
CA SER A 36 4.61 -27.56 -0.89
C SER A 36 4.69 -26.65 -2.13
N SER A 37 3.64 -25.86 -2.39
CA SER A 37 3.60 -24.90 -3.50
C SER A 37 4.55 -23.70 -3.32
N LEU A 38 4.95 -23.42 -2.07
CA LEU A 38 5.90 -22.36 -1.75
C LEU A 38 7.34 -22.80 -2.03
N LEU A 39 7.63 -24.10 -2.01
CA LEU A 39 8.95 -24.64 -2.34
C LEU A 39 9.39 -24.26 -3.76
N ASP A 40 8.45 -24.15 -4.70
CA ASP A 40 8.72 -23.73 -6.08
C ASP A 40 9.00 -22.23 -6.19
N LYS A 41 8.30 -21.42 -5.39
CA LYS A 41 8.47 -19.94 -5.35
C LYS A 41 9.71 -19.51 -4.58
N GLY A 42 10.16 -20.30 -3.61
CA GLY A 42 11.41 -20.10 -2.86
C GLY A 42 11.36 -19.02 -1.78
N TRP A 43 10.37 -18.13 -1.76
CA TRP A 43 10.21 -17.10 -0.72
C TRP A 43 8.76 -16.59 -0.61
N THR A 44 8.41 -15.97 0.53
CA THR A 44 7.13 -15.27 0.76
C THR A 44 7.27 -14.27 1.91
N SER A 45 6.26 -13.42 2.13
CA SER A 45 6.22 -12.46 3.23
C SER A 45 4.91 -12.53 4.00
N SER A 46 4.95 -12.21 5.29
CA SER A 46 3.76 -12.07 6.11
C SER A 46 2.95 -10.82 5.71
N SER A 47 1.76 -10.70 6.29
CA SER A 47 1.08 -9.41 6.30
C SER A 47 1.78 -8.47 7.29
N VAL A 48 1.49 -7.17 7.20
CA VAL A 48 2.00 -6.19 8.16
C VAL A 48 1.26 -6.35 9.49
N PHE A 49 2.01 -6.40 10.59
CA PHE A 49 1.49 -6.50 11.95
C PHE A 49 2.09 -5.40 12.84
N ASN A 50 1.33 -4.93 13.83
CA ASN A 50 1.76 -3.83 14.71
C ASN A 50 2.22 -4.37 16.07
N ILE A 51 3.43 -3.98 16.48
CA ILE A 51 3.98 -4.30 17.80
C ILE A 51 4.45 -3.00 18.44
N ARG A 52 3.83 -2.65 19.57
CA ARG A 52 4.16 -1.48 20.39
C ARG A 52 4.21 -0.17 19.59
N GLY A 53 3.26 0.01 18.66
CA GLY A 53 3.12 1.23 17.86
C GLY A 53 4.02 1.28 16.61
N PHE A 54 4.79 0.23 16.35
CA PHE A 54 5.60 0.09 15.14
C PHE A 54 5.04 -1.03 14.27
N ASP A 55 4.99 -0.79 12.97
CA ASP A 55 4.54 -1.76 11.99
C ASP A 55 5.73 -2.62 11.52
N TRP A 56 5.50 -3.92 11.38
CA TRP A 56 6.52 -4.89 11.01
C TRP A 56 5.96 -5.89 10.00
N TYR A 57 6.84 -6.54 9.26
CA TYR A 57 6.49 -7.76 8.51
C TYR A 57 7.68 -8.72 8.49
N MET A 58 7.40 -10.01 8.29
CA MET A 58 8.42 -11.04 8.16
C MET A 58 8.60 -11.43 6.70
N VAL A 59 9.84 -11.73 6.33
CA VAL A 59 10.19 -12.35 5.04
C VAL A 59 10.73 -13.74 5.33
N LEU A 60 10.22 -14.73 4.61
CA LEU A 60 10.65 -16.12 4.65
C LEU A 60 11.30 -16.48 3.33
N ASN A 61 12.55 -16.95 3.36
CA ASN A 61 13.22 -17.55 2.23
C ASN A 61 13.43 -19.05 2.52
N LEU A 62 13.14 -19.91 1.56
CA LEU A 62 13.21 -21.37 1.73
C LEU A 62 14.47 -21.99 1.13
N ARG A 63 15.23 -21.24 0.33
CA ARG A 63 16.41 -21.73 -0.39
C ARG A 63 17.63 -20.85 -0.17
N ASP A 64 17.73 -20.28 1.02
CA ASP A 64 18.86 -19.43 1.35
C ASP A 64 20.13 -20.27 1.54
N ARG A 65 21.29 -19.68 1.27
CA ARG A 65 22.58 -20.38 1.34
C ARG A 65 23.59 -19.58 2.11
N LYS A 66 24.18 -20.21 3.14
CA LYS A 66 25.35 -19.65 3.82
C LYS A 66 26.53 -19.70 2.85
N SER A 67 27.35 -18.64 2.86
CA SER A 67 28.56 -18.61 2.04
C SER A 67 29.46 -19.80 2.37
N GLY A 68 29.81 -20.59 1.36
CA GLY A 68 30.62 -21.80 1.50
C GLY A 68 29.86 -23.07 1.92
N ASP A 69 28.56 -22.98 2.22
CA ASP A 69 27.72 -24.15 2.51
C ASP A 69 26.95 -24.57 1.25
N LYS A 70 26.86 -25.89 1.01
CA LYS A 70 26.08 -26.46 -0.09
C LYS A 70 24.61 -26.68 0.30
N ASN A 71 24.30 -26.62 1.59
CA ASN A 71 22.96 -26.84 2.11
C ASN A 71 22.07 -25.61 1.93
N GLU A 72 20.80 -25.88 1.62
CA GLU A 72 19.75 -24.87 1.59
C GLU A 72 19.11 -24.76 2.98
N TYR A 73 18.83 -23.53 3.37
CA TYR A 73 18.26 -23.19 4.66
C TYR A 73 16.97 -22.41 4.49
N VAL A 74 16.10 -22.61 5.48
CA VAL A 74 14.96 -21.75 5.73
C VAL A 74 15.48 -20.54 6.51
N SER A 75 15.38 -19.35 5.93
CA SER A 75 15.77 -18.10 6.58
C SER A 75 14.59 -17.18 6.82
N LEU A 76 14.66 -16.47 7.95
CA LEU A 76 13.69 -15.45 8.33
C LEU A 76 14.39 -14.10 8.49
N GLU A 77 13.69 -13.06 8.03
CA GLU A 77 14.06 -11.67 8.24
C GLU A 77 12.87 -10.92 8.81
N LEU A 78 13.15 -10.03 9.77
CA LEU A 78 12.18 -9.09 10.32
C LEU A 78 12.41 -7.75 9.65
N VAL A 79 11.35 -7.12 9.15
CA VAL A 79 11.44 -5.80 8.54
C VAL A 79 10.58 -4.81 9.30
N LEU A 80 11.20 -3.71 9.74
CA LEU A 80 10.50 -2.56 10.28
C LEU A 80 9.87 -1.74 9.14
N PHE A 81 8.57 -1.57 9.20
CA PHE A 81 7.80 -0.73 8.30
C PHE A 81 7.60 0.65 8.94
N LEU A 82 8.31 1.68 8.44
CA LEU A 82 8.20 3.05 8.94
C LEU A 82 7.34 3.90 8.01
N ALA A 83 6.34 4.59 8.58
CA ALA A 83 5.67 5.70 7.92
C ALA A 83 6.65 6.90 7.74
N PRO A 84 6.49 7.75 6.70
CA PRO A 84 7.42 8.85 6.41
C PRO A 84 7.65 9.84 7.56
N GLU A 85 6.67 10.00 8.46
CA GLU A 85 6.70 10.96 9.56
C GLU A 85 7.73 10.62 10.66
N ILE A 86 8.28 9.40 10.66
CA ILE A 86 9.26 8.91 11.65
C ILE A 86 10.55 8.38 11.01
N LEU A 87 10.90 8.81 9.80
CA LEU A 87 12.11 8.39 9.06
C LEU A 87 13.43 8.59 9.83
N HIS A 88 13.46 9.53 10.79
CA HIS A 88 14.62 9.82 11.63
C HIS A 88 14.63 9.07 12.96
N THR A 89 13.56 8.32 13.27
CA THR A 89 13.44 7.54 14.50
C THR A 89 14.25 6.26 14.38
N VAL A 90 15.18 6.06 15.30
CA VAL A 90 15.85 4.77 15.51
C VAL A 90 14.96 3.95 16.44
N VAL A 91 14.62 2.74 16.04
CA VAL A 91 13.84 1.81 16.85
C VAL A 91 14.76 0.69 17.29
N GLU A 92 14.99 0.56 18.60
CA GLU A 92 15.69 -0.59 19.16
C GLU A 92 14.66 -1.70 19.38
N ALA A 93 14.88 -2.87 18.77
CA ALA A 93 14.06 -4.04 19.01
C ALA A 93 14.91 -5.27 19.41
N SER A 94 14.44 -5.97 20.43
CA SER A 94 14.96 -7.27 20.88
C SER A 94 13.90 -8.33 20.60
N PHE A 95 14.27 -9.37 19.85
CA PHE A 95 13.34 -10.39 19.38
C PHE A 95 14.02 -11.76 19.20
N LYS A 96 13.20 -12.81 19.09
CA LYS A 96 13.59 -14.17 18.75
C LYS A 96 12.72 -14.71 17.62
N PHE A 97 13.33 -15.36 16.63
CA PHE A 97 12.56 -16.11 15.63
C PHE A 97 12.19 -17.49 16.15
N LEU A 98 11.03 -17.97 15.74
CA LEU A 98 10.41 -19.21 16.18
C LEU A 98 9.99 -20.04 14.98
N ILE A 99 10.11 -21.35 15.08
CA ILE A 99 9.42 -22.32 14.23
C ILE A 99 8.72 -23.34 15.11
N TYR A 100 7.44 -23.60 14.85
CA TYR A 100 6.62 -24.44 15.74
C TYR A 100 6.57 -25.88 15.25
N ASP A 101 6.87 -26.82 16.15
CA ASP A 101 6.55 -28.23 16.02
C ASP A 101 5.04 -28.39 16.32
N GLN A 102 4.30 -28.69 15.27
CA GLN A 102 2.85 -28.80 15.28
C GLN A 102 2.35 -30.16 15.78
N SER A 103 3.24 -31.15 15.95
CA SER A 103 2.91 -32.50 16.42
C SER A 103 2.85 -32.58 17.95
N TYR A 104 3.76 -31.87 18.64
CA TYR A 104 3.88 -31.91 20.10
C TYR A 104 3.67 -30.55 20.78
N GLY A 105 3.35 -29.50 20.02
CA GLY A 105 3.12 -28.15 20.54
C GLY A 105 4.38 -27.45 21.07
N LYS A 106 5.56 -27.91 20.65
CA LYS A 106 6.85 -27.30 21.00
C LYS A 106 7.27 -26.31 19.92
N HIS A 107 8.33 -25.55 20.16
CA HIS A 107 8.94 -24.69 19.14
C HIS A 107 10.46 -24.75 19.22
N LEU A 108 11.09 -24.57 18.06
CA LEU A 108 12.51 -24.30 17.93
C LEU A 108 12.68 -22.78 17.90
N GLU A 109 13.48 -22.23 18.82
CA GLU A 109 13.77 -20.80 18.90
C GLU A 109 15.22 -20.50 18.56
N GLN A 110 15.44 -19.36 17.89
CA GLN A 110 16.78 -18.80 17.70
C GLN A 110 17.22 -17.97 18.90
N HIS A 111 18.53 -17.73 19.00
CA HIS A 111 19.08 -16.81 19.98
C HIS A 111 18.46 -15.42 19.85
N GLN A 112 18.28 -14.75 20.99
CA GLN A 112 17.76 -13.40 21.02
C GLN A 112 18.68 -12.44 20.28
N VAL A 113 18.11 -11.70 19.33
CA VAL A 113 18.78 -10.64 18.59
C VAL A 113 18.30 -9.30 19.12
N SER A 114 19.22 -8.37 19.36
CA SER A 114 18.89 -6.97 19.63
C SER A 114 19.53 -6.09 18.56
N GLN A 115 18.70 -5.32 17.86
CA GLN A 115 19.14 -4.52 16.72
C GLN A 115 18.42 -3.18 16.68
N ASN A 116 19.14 -2.15 16.22
CA ASN A 116 18.58 -0.85 15.88
C ASN A 116 18.09 -0.85 14.43
N PHE A 117 16.85 -0.45 14.22
CA PHE A 117 16.21 -0.29 12.93
C PHE A 117 16.07 1.20 12.64
N GLN A 118 16.61 1.65 11.51
CA GLN A 118 16.55 3.06 11.11
C GLN A 118 16.63 3.13 9.59
N ALA A 119 15.94 4.07 8.94
CA ALA A 119 16.17 4.31 7.53
C ALA A 119 17.65 4.63 7.24
N PRO A 120 18.27 4.04 6.21
CA PRO A 120 17.66 3.15 5.21
C PRO A 120 17.67 1.64 5.58
N SER A 121 18.36 1.24 6.65
CA SER A 121 18.49 -0.15 7.10
C SER A 121 17.35 -0.57 8.01
N ARG A 122 16.29 -1.13 7.42
CA ARG A 122 15.04 -1.51 8.10
C ARG A 122 14.85 -3.01 8.25
N VAL A 123 15.81 -3.82 7.83
CA VAL A 123 15.74 -5.28 7.85
C VAL A 123 16.64 -5.78 8.97
N SER A 124 16.23 -6.84 9.65
CA SER A 124 17.13 -7.59 10.51
C SER A 124 18.25 -8.22 9.68
N GLY A 125 19.32 -8.67 10.33
CA GLY A 125 20.15 -9.70 9.69
C GLY A 125 19.32 -10.93 9.30
N THR A 126 19.81 -11.67 8.31
CA THR A 126 19.22 -12.94 7.86
C THR A 126 19.43 -14.03 8.92
N SER A 127 18.35 -14.61 9.42
CA SER A 127 18.41 -15.70 10.41
C SER A 127 18.20 -17.04 9.73
N PHE A 128 19.28 -17.80 9.54
CA PHE A 128 19.24 -19.17 9.02
C PHE A 128 18.67 -20.13 10.09
N MET A 129 17.37 -20.36 10.06
CA MET A 129 16.63 -21.08 11.10
C MET A 129 17.03 -22.54 11.17
N ILE A 130 16.77 -23.28 10.10
CA ILE A 130 16.97 -24.73 10.00
C ILE A 130 17.28 -25.11 8.54
N PRO A 131 17.99 -26.22 8.29
CA PRO A 131 18.13 -26.76 6.95
C PRO A 131 16.76 -27.08 6.34
N LEU A 132 16.58 -26.80 5.05
CA LEU A 132 15.33 -27.09 4.34
C LEU A 132 15.01 -28.59 4.35
N ALA A 133 16.04 -29.44 4.30
CA ALA A 133 15.89 -30.89 4.40
C ALA A 133 15.25 -31.30 5.73
N THR A 134 15.76 -30.77 6.85
CA THR A 134 15.24 -31.04 8.20
C THR A 134 13.81 -30.55 8.37
N LEU A 135 13.43 -29.40 7.81
CA LEU A 135 12.03 -28.94 7.81
C LEU A 135 11.09 -29.96 7.16
N LYS A 136 11.53 -30.57 6.05
CA LYS A 136 10.72 -31.49 5.23
C LYS A 136 10.62 -32.89 5.82
N GLU A 137 11.48 -33.25 6.76
CA GLU A 137 11.43 -34.56 7.41
C GLU A 137 10.11 -34.71 8.17
N GLN A 138 9.34 -35.74 7.85
CA GLN A 138 8.03 -35.99 8.46
C GLN A 138 8.12 -36.16 9.99
N SER A 139 9.24 -36.69 10.48
CA SER A 139 9.52 -36.85 11.91
C SER A 139 9.83 -35.55 12.65
N SER A 140 10.07 -34.43 11.93
CA SER A 140 10.45 -33.16 12.54
C SER A 140 9.28 -32.43 13.21
N GLY A 141 8.04 -32.71 12.80
CA GLY A 141 6.83 -32.05 13.29
C GLY A 141 6.64 -30.59 12.83
N PHE A 142 7.57 -30.00 12.06
CA PHE A 142 7.46 -28.61 11.60
C PHE A 142 6.50 -28.45 10.41
N LEU A 143 6.54 -29.40 9.46
CA LEU A 143 5.65 -29.47 8.31
C LEU A 143 4.59 -30.53 8.56
N VAL A 144 3.36 -30.11 8.83
CA VAL A 144 2.21 -31.00 9.13
C VAL A 144 1.06 -30.61 8.20
N GLU A 145 0.47 -31.59 7.51
CA GLU A 145 -0.66 -31.39 6.58
C GLU A 145 -0.42 -30.26 5.57
N ASP A 146 0.78 -30.23 5.00
CA ASP A 146 1.23 -29.19 4.06
C ASP A 146 1.18 -27.75 4.64
N SER A 147 1.33 -27.63 5.95
CA SER A 147 1.37 -26.35 6.64
C SER A 147 2.59 -26.21 7.53
N CYS A 148 3.14 -25.00 7.61
CA CYS A 148 4.22 -24.62 8.52
C CYS A 148 3.81 -23.40 9.34
N VAL A 149 4.26 -23.33 10.59
CA VAL A 149 4.01 -22.17 11.46
C VAL A 149 5.34 -21.57 11.90
N PHE A 150 5.58 -20.33 11.47
CA PHE A 150 6.69 -19.51 11.90
C PHE A 150 6.22 -18.49 12.91
N GLY A 151 7.14 -17.93 13.68
CA GLY A 151 6.78 -16.81 14.55
C GLY A 151 7.97 -15.93 14.89
N ILE A 152 7.63 -14.84 15.56
CA ILE A 152 8.60 -13.94 16.15
C ILE A 152 8.09 -13.49 17.51
N GLN A 153 8.92 -13.60 18.53
CA GLN A 153 8.66 -13.09 19.87
C GLN A 153 9.45 -11.81 20.08
N PHE A 154 8.74 -10.72 20.36
CA PHE A 154 9.32 -9.44 20.74
C PHE A 154 9.44 -9.36 22.26
N ILE A 155 10.66 -9.12 22.72
CA ILE A 155 10.99 -8.87 24.13
C ILE A 155 10.95 -7.36 24.39
N LYS A 156 11.55 -6.57 23.49
CA LYS A 156 11.68 -5.12 23.61
C LYS A 156 11.45 -4.45 22.26
N VAL A 157 10.68 -3.36 22.26
CA VAL A 157 10.61 -2.40 21.13
C VAL A 157 10.49 -1.01 21.74
N VAL A 158 11.46 -0.15 21.48
CA VAL A 158 11.48 1.23 21.99
C VAL A 158 12.09 2.19 20.98
N PRO A 159 11.59 3.44 20.89
CA PRO A 159 12.29 4.50 20.15
C PRO A 159 13.54 4.95 20.93
N VAL A 160 14.67 5.05 20.25
CA VAL A 160 15.92 5.58 20.81
C VAL A 160 15.90 7.09 20.68
N LYS A 161 15.87 7.80 21.81
CA LYS A 161 15.98 9.27 21.83
C LYS A 161 17.45 9.68 21.72
N GLY A 162 17.84 10.13 20.53
CA GLY A 162 19.06 10.90 20.28
C GLY A 162 20.38 10.11 20.28
N SER A 163 20.93 9.85 19.09
CA SER A 163 22.38 9.74 18.86
C SER A 163 22.68 9.52 17.37
N SER A 164 22.84 10.61 16.63
CA SER A 164 23.57 10.61 15.35
C SER A 164 25.06 10.69 15.67
N LYS A 165 25.77 9.55 15.58
CA LYS A 165 27.22 9.50 15.35
C LYS A 165 27.57 8.34 14.41
N HIS A 166 28.24 8.66 13.32
CA HIS A 166 28.63 7.78 12.21
C HIS A 166 29.76 6.77 12.52
N ARG A 167 29.67 5.59 11.86
CA ARG A 167 30.72 4.71 11.21
C ARG A 167 30.29 3.23 11.38
N GLN A 168 30.45 2.27 10.47
CA GLN A 168 31.24 2.11 9.24
C GLN A 168 30.71 0.90 8.43
N ASN A 169 30.98 0.91 7.11
CA ASN A 169 31.27 -0.21 6.19
C ASN A 169 30.61 -1.60 6.36
N LEU A 170 29.80 -1.98 5.37
CA LEU A 170 29.80 -3.33 4.77
C LEU A 170 29.41 -3.22 3.29
N LYS A 171 30.30 -3.67 2.41
CA LYS A 171 30.03 -3.89 0.98
C LYS A 171 29.27 -5.21 0.86
N ALA A 172 28.05 -5.16 0.34
CA ALA A 172 27.33 -6.31 -0.17
C ALA A 172 26.55 -5.87 -1.43
N ASN A 173 26.70 -6.60 -2.52
CA ASN A 173 25.98 -6.40 -3.79
C ASN A 173 24.54 -6.88 -3.64
N VAL A 174 23.75 -6.19 -2.82
CA VAL A 174 22.31 -6.37 -2.71
C VAL A 174 21.66 -5.24 -3.49
N ALA A 175 20.69 -5.54 -4.35
CA ALA A 175 19.86 -4.53 -4.98
C ALA A 175 19.28 -3.60 -3.91
N ARG A 176 19.71 -2.33 -3.88
CA ARG A 176 19.25 -1.34 -2.91
C ARG A 176 18.14 -0.52 -3.54
N ALA A 177 16.95 -0.56 -2.95
CA ALA A 177 15.95 0.48 -3.18
C ALA A 177 16.41 1.75 -2.46
N ILE A 178 17.11 2.65 -3.15
CA ILE A 178 17.54 3.95 -2.59
C ILE A 178 16.64 5.05 -3.14
N GLY A 179 15.94 5.73 -2.24
CA GLY A 179 15.35 7.05 -2.49
C GLY A 179 13.90 7.02 -2.99
N ASN A 180 13.01 7.58 -2.17
CA ASN A 180 11.70 8.04 -2.61
C ASN A 180 11.83 9.55 -2.88
N SER A 181 11.32 10.02 -4.01
CA SER A 181 11.11 11.45 -4.22
C SER A 181 9.69 11.66 -4.74
N CYS A 182 8.89 12.34 -3.93
CA CYS A 182 7.63 12.93 -4.37
C CYS A 182 7.97 14.30 -4.94
N VAL A 183 7.78 14.50 -6.24
CA VAL A 183 8.02 15.79 -6.88
C VAL A 183 6.67 16.46 -7.11
N THR A 184 6.42 17.57 -6.41
CA THR A 184 5.43 18.56 -6.84
C THR A 184 6.14 19.52 -7.79
N GLY A 185 5.68 19.61 -9.04
CA GLY A 185 6.36 20.39 -10.07
C GLY A 185 6.60 21.84 -9.65
N SER A 186 7.87 22.22 -9.47
CA SER A 186 8.34 23.58 -9.69
C SER A 186 9.79 23.49 -10.16
N SER A 187 9.99 23.68 -11.46
CA SER A 187 11.32 23.84 -12.05
C SER A 187 11.63 25.34 -12.04
N GLN A 188 12.60 25.78 -11.24
CA GLN A 188 13.14 27.13 -11.39
C GLN A 188 14.04 27.17 -12.63
N SER A 189 13.69 28.02 -13.60
CA SER A 189 14.66 28.66 -14.48
C SER A 189 14.26 30.13 -14.65
N SER A 190 15.29 30.97 -14.51
CA SER A 190 15.36 32.43 -14.62
C SER A 190 14.39 33.14 -15.59
N GLN A 191 13.80 34.23 -15.06
CA GLN A 191 13.27 35.45 -15.71
C GLN A 191 12.44 35.30 -17.01
N GLY A 192 11.16 35.64 -16.92
CA GLY A 192 10.29 35.96 -18.07
C GLY A 192 8.81 35.74 -17.75
N HIS A 193 7.96 36.70 -18.09
CA HIS A 193 6.53 36.77 -17.76
C HIS A 193 5.67 35.58 -18.28
N CYS A 194 4.57 35.31 -17.55
CA CYS A 194 3.29 34.69 -17.95
C CYS A 194 3.24 33.19 -18.27
N GLN A 195 2.65 32.42 -17.35
CA GLN A 195 1.38 31.66 -17.47
C GLN A 195 1.40 30.41 -16.57
N GLU A 196 0.54 30.42 -15.55
CA GLU A 196 0.33 29.31 -14.61
C GLU A 196 -0.33 28.11 -15.33
N SER A 197 0.36 26.98 -15.36
CA SER A 197 -0.16 25.72 -15.90
C SER A 197 -0.91 24.90 -14.84
N ASN A 198 -2.16 24.58 -15.19
CA ASN A 198 -3.13 23.63 -14.64
C ASN A 198 -2.63 22.54 -13.66
N GLY A 199 -3.35 22.43 -12.53
CA GLY A 199 -3.64 21.20 -11.75
C GLY A 199 -2.43 20.35 -11.33
N SER A 200 -2.03 20.43 -10.05
CA SER A 200 -0.85 19.72 -9.53
C SER A 200 -1.00 18.18 -9.57
N GLU A 201 -0.59 17.57 -10.67
CA GLU A 201 -0.39 16.13 -10.79
C GLU A 201 0.66 15.67 -9.77
N THR A 202 0.37 14.62 -9.00
CA THR A 202 1.28 14.13 -7.95
C THR A 202 1.94 12.83 -8.40
N THR A 203 3.27 12.83 -8.52
CA THR A 203 4.02 11.69 -9.03
C THR A 203 4.92 11.08 -7.96
N PHE A 204 4.83 9.76 -7.81
CA PHE A 204 5.76 8.96 -7.01
C PHE A 204 6.78 8.29 -7.93
N LYS A 205 8.06 8.39 -7.58
CA LYS A 205 9.17 7.73 -8.28
C LYS A 205 9.82 6.68 -7.38
N TRP A 206 10.08 5.51 -7.95
CA TRP A 206 10.72 4.37 -7.31
C TRP A 206 11.95 3.94 -8.11
N ARG A 207 13.13 4.26 -7.57
CA ARG A 207 14.42 3.81 -8.11
C ARG A 207 14.80 2.45 -7.53
N ILE A 208 15.28 1.58 -8.41
CA ILE A 208 15.81 0.26 -8.06
C ILE A 208 17.23 0.20 -8.61
N ASP A 209 18.22 0.17 -7.73
CA ASP A 209 19.61 -0.08 -8.08
C ASP A 209 19.91 -1.58 -7.93
N GLY A 210 20.73 -2.14 -8.80
CA GLY A 210 20.99 -3.59 -8.84
C GLY A 210 19.88 -4.36 -9.55
N PHE A 211 19.32 -3.80 -10.63
CA PHE A 211 18.17 -4.38 -11.33
C PHE A 211 18.48 -5.77 -11.91
N SER A 212 19.72 -6.00 -12.35
CA SER A 212 20.24 -7.31 -12.76
C SER A 212 20.03 -8.36 -11.67
N SER A 213 20.42 -8.06 -10.43
CA SER A 213 20.23 -8.96 -9.28
C SER A 213 18.75 -9.21 -8.98
N LEU A 214 17.86 -8.25 -9.29
CA LEU A 214 16.42 -8.45 -9.17
C LEU A 214 15.88 -9.42 -10.23
N LEU A 215 16.45 -9.42 -11.44
CA LEU A 215 16.10 -10.37 -12.50
C LEU A 215 16.61 -11.79 -12.22
N ASP A 216 17.77 -11.89 -11.56
CA ASP A 216 18.38 -13.17 -11.18
C ASP A 216 17.58 -13.89 -10.09
N LYS A 217 16.81 -13.15 -9.27
CA LYS A 217 15.88 -13.73 -8.29
C LYS A 217 14.72 -14.53 -8.91
N GLY A 218 14.49 -14.41 -10.22
CA GLY A 218 13.47 -15.17 -10.93
C GLY A 218 12.06 -14.56 -10.84
N GLU A 219 11.04 -15.41 -10.81
CA GLU A 219 9.63 -14.99 -10.79
C GLU A 219 9.22 -14.44 -9.42
N GLY A 220 8.46 -13.34 -9.39
CA GLY A 220 7.94 -12.79 -8.14
C GLY A 220 7.61 -11.29 -8.20
N TRP A 221 6.92 -10.81 -7.17
CA TRP A 221 6.59 -9.40 -7.01
C TRP A 221 7.51 -8.74 -5.98
N THR A 222 8.13 -7.62 -6.32
CA THR A 222 8.85 -6.76 -5.36
C THR A 222 8.02 -5.52 -5.08
N ASN A 223 8.05 -5.04 -3.84
CA ASN A 223 7.24 -3.91 -3.41
C ASN A 223 8.10 -2.65 -3.21
N SER A 224 7.55 -1.49 -3.56
CA SER A 224 8.06 -0.21 -3.10
C SER A 224 7.77 -0.03 -1.60
N SER A 225 8.39 0.98 -0.99
CA SER A 225 7.85 1.51 0.27
C SER A 225 6.45 2.08 0.07
N VAL A 226 5.70 2.17 1.16
CA VAL A 226 4.42 2.87 1.14
C VAL A 226 4.63 4.38 1.03
N PHE A 227 3.77 5.02 0.25
CA PHE A 227 3.73 6.46 0.07
C PHE A 227 2.30 6.96 0.25
N ASN A 228 2.15 8.15 0.82
CA ASN A 228 0.86 8.81 0.96
C ASN A 228 0.64 9.75 -0.22
N ILE A 229 -0.45 9.56 -0.96
CA ILE A 229 -0.90 10.50 -1.98
C ILE A 229 -2.37 10.79 -1.75
N ARG A 230 -2.70 12.08 -1.62
CA ARG A 230 -4.05 12.62 -1.43
C ARG A 230 -4.82 11.96 -0.27
N GLY A 231 -4.12 11.68 0.84
CA GLY A 231 -4.71 11.12 2.07
C GLY A 231 -4.88 9.60 2.07
N PHE A 232 -4.39 8.91 1.04
CA PHE A 232 -4.40 7.45 0.95
C PHE A 232 -2.98 6.90 0.92
N ASN A 233 -2.79 5.76 1.56
CA ASN A 233 -1.51 5.06 1.62
C ASN A 233 -1.48 3.97 0.55
N TRP A 234 -0.44 4.00 -0.26
CA TRP A 234 -0.27 3.15 -1.43
C TRP A 234 1.11 2.51 -1.45
N TYR A 235 1.28 1.39 -2.14
CA TYR A 235 2.59 0.94 -2.61
C TYR A 235 2.51 0.42 -4.04
N LEU A 236 3.65 0.41 -4.72
CA LEU A 236 3.80 -0.22 -6.03
C LEU A 236 4.34 -1.62 -5.86
N MET A 237 3.82 -2.55 -6.66
CA MET A 237 4.39 -3.88 -6.87
C MET A 237 4.96 -3.95 -8.27
N LEU A 238 6.14 -4.54 -8.41
CA LEU A 238 6.84 -4.77 -9.66
C LEU A 238 7.06 -6.28 -9.83
N ASN A 239 6.61 -6.82 -10.96
CA ASN A 239 7.08 -8.12 -11.43
C ASN A 239 7.97 -7.87 -12.66
N PRO A 240 9.29 -8.11 -12.56
CA PRO A 240 10.22 -7.81 -13.65
C PRO A 240 10.25 -8.92 -14.73
N ARG A 241 9.63 -10.09 -14.49
CA ARG A 241 9.61 -11.24 -15.41
C ARG A 241 8.22 -11.88 -15.46
N ASP A 242 7.18 -11.07 -15.68
CA ASP A 242 5.82 -11.55 -15.90
C ASP A 242 5.68 -12.23 -17.27
N ARG A 243 4.72 -13.14 -17.40
CA ARG A 243 4.49 -13.92 -18.63
C ARG A 243 3.00 -13.99 -18.94
N LYS A 244 2.65 -13.85 -20.22
CA LYS A 244 1.30 -14.13 -20.70
C LYS A 244 1.16 -15.63 -20.94
N SER A 245 -0.01 -16.18 -20.64
CA SER A 245 -0.31 -17.58 -20.98
C SER A 245 -0.14 -17.80 -22.49
N GLY A 246 0.69 -18.78 -22.85
CA GLY A 246 0.99 -19.10 -24.25
C GLY A 246 2.03 -18.20 -24.94
N ASP A 247 2.56 -17.19 -24.26
CA ASP A 247 3.64 -16.33 -24.76
C ASP A 247 4.98 -16.77 -24.16
N LYS A 248 6.02 -16.87 -24.99
CA LYS A 248 7.38 -17.17 -24.55
C LYS A 248 8.13 -15.92 -24.07
N ASN A 249 7.59 -14.73 -24.36
CA ASN A 249 8.22 -13.47 -23.99
C ASN A 249 7.99 -13.13 -22.52
N GLU A 250 9.01 -12.51 -21.93
CA GLU A 250 8.95 -11.95 -20.59
C GLU A 250 8.64 -10.47 -20.66
N TYR A 251 7.86 -10.01 -19.69
CA TYR A 251 7.41 -8.63 -19.60
C TYR A 251 7.60 -8.09 -18.19
N VAL A 252 7.66 -6.77 -18.08
CA VAL A 252 7.63 -6.08 -16.79
C VAL A 252 6.20 -5.63 -16.50
N SER A 253 5.74 -5.88 -15.28
CA SER A 253 4.39 -5.56 -14.82
C SER A 253 4.42 -4.71 -13.57
N LEU A 254 3.48 -3.76 -13.48
CA LEU A 254 3.29 -2.92 -12.32
C LEU A 254 1.87 -3.04 -11.78
N LYS A 255 1.75 -3.04 -10.46
CA LYS A 255 0.47 -2.93 -9.76
C LYS A 255 0.56 -1.83 -8.71
N LEU A 256 -0.50 -1.07 -8.56
CA LEU A 256 -0.75 -0.17 -7.45
C LEU A 256 -1.62 -0.91 -6.42
N VAL A 257 -1.25 -0.80 -5.15
CA VAL A 257 -1.99 -1.40 -4.06
C VAL A 257 -2.35 -0.39 -2.99
N LEU A 258 -3.62 -0.41 -2.56
CA LEU A 258 -4.10 0.34 -1.41
C LEU A 258 -3.81 -0.43 -0.11
N THR A 259 -3.13 0.19 0.85
CA THR A 259 -2.57 -0.49 2.03
C THR A 259 -3.56 -0.78 3.16
N GLN A 260 -4.79 -0.27 3.09
CA GLN A 260 -5.83 -0.30 4.15
C GLN A 260 -5.59 -1.31 5.29
N THR A 261 -5.38 -0.78 6.50
CA THR A 261 -5.45 -1.52 7.75
C THR A 261 -6.89 -1.96 8.01
N VAL A 262 -7.04 -3.18 8.53
CA VAL A 262 -8.13 -4.12 8.23
C VAL A 262 -9.47 -3.84 8.94
N SER A 263 -9.67 -2.74 9.68
CA SER A 263 -10.86 -2.64 10.57
C SER A 263 -11.78 -1.42 10.42
N GLU A 264 -11.36 -0.25 9.91
CA GLU A 264 -12.10 0.99 10.23
C GLU A 264 -12.81 1.71 9.06
N ARG A 265 -12.71 1.20 7.82
CA ARG A 265 -13.24 1.89 6.62
C ARG A 265 -13.89 0.97 5.58
N SER A 266 -14.51 -0.14 5.99
CA SER A 266 -15.09 -1.17 5.10
C SER A 266 -16.05 -0.64 4.02
N HIS A 267 -16.60 0.56 4.19
CA HIS A 267 -17.55 1.16 3.27
C HIS A 267 -17.04 2.38 2.48
N LEU A 268 -15.76 2.75 2.63
CA LEU A 268 -15.16 3.87 1.90
C LEU A 268 -14.48 3.36 0.62
N ILE A 269 -14.87 3.90 -0.52
CA ILE A 269 -14.29 3.58 -1.82
C ILE A 269 -13.28 4.68 -2.18
N ALA A 270 -12.02 4.33 -2.41
CA ALA A 270 -11.04 5.24 -2.96
C ALA A 270 -11.06 5.13 -4.48
N LYS A 271 -11.71 6.08 -5.17
CA LYS A 271 -11.69 6.13 -6.63
C LYS A 271 -10.44 6.87 -7.08
N ALA A 272 -9.57 6.19 -7.84
CA ALA A 272 -8.32 6.77 -8.30
C ALA A 272 -8.14 6.59 -9.81
N THR A 273 -7.65 7.65 -10.45
CA THR A 273 -7.19 7.67 -11.84
C THR A 273 -5.70 8.01 -11.82
N PHE A 274 -4.89 7.15 -12.42
CA PHE A 274 -3.44 7.24 -12.34
C PHE A 274 -2.77 6.67 -13.60
N LYS A 275 -1.52 7.04 -13.83
CA LYS A 275 -0.68 6.54 -14.92
C LYS A 275 0.54 5.81 -14.34
N PHE A 276 0.83 4.61 -14.82
CA PHE A 276 2.14 4.00 -14.59
C PHE A 276 3.18 4.60 -15.52
N LEU A 277 4.41 4.75 -15.02
CA LEU A 277 5.51 5.40 -15.71
C LEU A 277 6.78 4.54 -15.65
N ILE A 278 7.51 4.45 -16.76
CA ILE A 278 8.92 4.03 -16.79
C ILE A 278 9.74 5.21 -17.31
N TYR A 279 10.78 5.59 -16.58
CA TYR A 279 11.59 6.76 -16.91
C TYR A 279 12.77 6.40 -17.78
N ASP A 280 12.92 7.13 -18.89
CA ASP A 280 14.17 7.21 -19.61
C ASP A 280 15.15 8.11 -18.82
N GLN A 281 16.20 7.49 -18.32
CA GLN A 281 17.21 8.14 -17.48
C GLN A 281 18.30 8.84 -18.28
N SER A 282 18.35 8.64 -19.60
CA SER A 282 19.33 9.26 -20.50
C SER A 282 18.88 10.63 -20.96
N TYR A 283 17.58 10.81 -21.20
CA TYR A 283 17.01 12.07 -21.74
C TYR A 283 15.99 12.74 -20.82
N GLY A 284 15.69 12.15 -19.65
CA GLY A 284 14.87 12.74 -18.60
C GLY A 284 13.37 12.82 -18.92
N LYS A 285 12.87 12.05 -19.90
CA LYS A 285 11.47 12.04 -20.34
C LYS A 285 10.75 10.75 -19.95
N HIS A 286 9.41 10.82 -19.86
CA HIS A 286 8.55 9.64 -19.79
C HIS A 286 8.48 9.01 -21.18
N HIS A 287 8.57 7.69 -21.29
CA HIS A 287 8.50 7.01 -22.58
C HIS A 287 7.26 6.12 -22.74
N GLU A 288 6.69 5.63 -21.63
CA GLU A 288 5.49 4.78 -21.64
C GLU A 288 4.54 5.22 -20.52
N GLU A 289 3.30 5.55 -20.89
CA GLU A 289 2.23 5.94 -19.97
C GLU A 289 1.02 5.06 -20.18
N HIS A 290 0.48 4.53 -19.09
CA HIS A 290 -0.77 3.80 -19.15
C HIS A 290 -1.73 4.27 -18.07
N GLN A 291 -2.80 4.93 -18.50
CA GLN A 291 -3.82 5.44 -17.61
C GLN A 291 -4.78 4.32 -17.18
N VAL A 292 -5.01 4.22 -15.88
CA VAL A 292 -5.93 3.28 -15.24
C VAL A 292 -6.87 4.07 -14.34
N SER A 293 -8.14 3.69 -14.33
CA SER A 293 -9.13 4.16 -13.34
C SER A 293 -9.65 2.96 -12.56
N HIS A 294 -9.59 3.03 -11.24
CA HIS A 294 -9.97 1.93 -10.37
C HIS A 294 -10.66 2.39 -9.09
N ASN A 295 -11.60 1.58 -8.61
CA ASN A 295 -12.31 1.79 -7.35
C ASN A 295 -11.69 0.88 -6.28
N PHE A 296 -10.76 1.42 -5.49
CA PHE A 296 -10.10 0.66 -4.45
C PHE A 296 -10.97 0.55 -3.20
N GLN A 297 -11.12 -0.66 -2.70
CA GLN A 297 -11.89 -1.00 -1.49
C GLN A 297 -11.34 -2.29 -0.88
N ALA A 298 -11.81 -2.70 0.31
CA ALA A 298 -11.31 -3.89 1.01
C ALA A 298 -11.32 -5.16 0.13
N ALA A 299 -12.37 -5.35 -0.67
CA ALA A 299 -12.50 -6.50 -1.59
C ALA A 299 -11.74 -6.32 -2.93
N SER A 300 -11.23 -5.13 -3.24
CA SER A 300 -10.53 -4.82 -4.49
C SER A 300 -9.42 -3.79 -4.25
N ARG A 301 -8.32 -4.26 -3.65
CA ARG A 301 -7.22 -3.40 -3.19
C ARG A 301 -6.09 -3.21 -4.20
N VAL A 302 -6.13 -3.95 -5.30
CA VAL A 302 -5.03 -4.04 -6.25
C VAL A 302 -5.54 -3.68 -7.64
N SER A 303 -4.81 -2.83 -8.34
CA SER A 303 -5.07 -2.49 -9.74
C SER A 303 -3.74 -2.31 -10.45
N GLY A 304 -3.62 -2.77 -11.68
CA GLY A 304 -2.34 -2.71 -12.37
C GLY A 304 -2.43 -3.11 -13.82
N ILE A 305 -1.25 -3.14 -14.44
CA ILE A 305 -1.09 -3.52 -15.83
C ILE A 305 -0.12 -4.68 -15.87
N SER A 306 -0.65 -5.82 -16.29
CA SER A 306 0.17 -6.98 -16.60
C SER A 306 0.82 -6.80 -17.96
N CYS A 307 2.07 -7.21 -18.04
CA CYS A 307 2.89 -7.24 -19.24
C CYS A 307 2.99 -5.89 -19.94
N MET A 308 3.34 -4.86 -19.17
CA MET A 308 3.33 -3.45 -19.56
C MET A 308 4.39 -3.14 -20.64
N ILE A 309 5.60 -3.68 -20.49
CA ILE A 309 6.69 -3.53 -21.47
C ILE A 309 7.43 -4.87 -21.62
N PRO A 310 7.83 -5.28 -22.83
CA PRO A 310 8.72 -6.43 -22.99
C PRO A 310 10.02 -6.22 -22.23
N LEU A 311 10.48 -7.23 -21.50
CA LEU A 311 11.72 -7.15 -20.75
C LEU A 311 12.92 -6.91 -21.68
N ALA A 312 12.87 -7.42 -22.91
CA ALA A 312 13.87 -7.16 -23.94
C ALA A 312 13.99 -5.65 -24.23
N LYS A 313 12.86 -4.97 -24.49
CA LYS A 313 12.82 -3.51 -24.73
C LYS A 313 13.35 -2.72 -23.53
N LEU A 314 13.05 -3.15 -22.30
CA LEU A 314 13.57 -2.50 -21.09
C LEU A 314 15.10 -2.63 -20.95
N LYS A 315 15.68 -3.73 -21.43
CA LYS A 315 17.13 -4.00 -21.39
C LYS A 315 17.91 -3.38 -22.55
N GLU A 316 17.24 -2.97 -23.62
CA GLU A 316 17.90 -2.35 -24.78
C GLU A 316 18.65 -1.09 -24.36
N GLN A 317 19.93 -1.01 -24.70
CA GLN A 317 20.80 0.11 -24.30
C GLN A 317 20.33 1.46 -24.86
N SER A 318 19.68 1.46 -26.03
CA SER A 318 19.07 2.62 -26.66
C SER A 318 17.81 3.13 -25.96
N SER A 319 17.17 2.32 -25.11
CA SER A 319 15.90 2.67 -24.45
C SER A 319 16.05 3.69 -23.32
N GLY A 320 17.24 3.79 -22.73
CA GLY A 320 17.50 4.67 -21.57
C GLY A 320 16.80 4.24 -20.27
N PHE A 321 16.06 3.13 -20.24
CA PHE A 321 15.34 2.68 -19.05
C PHE A 321 16.24 2.05 -17.99
N LEU A 322 17.19 1.24 -18.42
CA LEU A 322 18.20 0.59 -17.57
C LEU A 322 19.55 1.27 -17.77
N VAL A 323 19.95 2.10 -16.82
CA VAL A 323 21.22 2.86 -16.87
C VAL A 323 22.04 2.51 -15.64
N LYS A 324 23.28 2.04 -15.84
CA LYS A 324 24.21 1.64 -14.76
C LYS A 324 23.56 0.68 -13.75
N ASP A 325 22.83 -0.31 -14.26
CA ASP A 325 22.10 -1.30 -13.47
C ASP A 325 21.01 -0.72 -12.55
N SER A 326 20.48 0.45 -12.91
CA SER A 326 19.40 1.13 -12.20
C SER A 326 18.20 1.32 -13.12
N CYS A 327 17.00 1.04 -12.61
CA CYS A 327 15.72 1.36 -13.27
C CYS A 327 14.88 2.28 -12.38
N VAL A 328 14.11 3.17 -13.01
CA VAL A 328 13.19 4.06 -12.29
C VAL A 328 11.77 3.87 -12.81
N PHE A 329 10.92 3.35 -11.94
CA PHE A 329 9.48 3.24 -12.16
C PHE A 329 8.78 4.40 -11.46
N GLY A 330 7.55 4.67 -11.86
CA GLY A 330 6.73 5.62 -11.13
C GLY A 330 5.26 5.47 -11.39
N ILE A 331 4.51 6.27 -10.64
CA ILE A 331 3.08 6.41 -10.80
C ILE A 331 2.70 7.87 -10.64
N GLN A 332 1.90 8.36 -11.57
CA GLN A 332 1.34 9.70 -11.51
C GLN A 332 -0.15 9.60 -11.19
N PHE A 333 -0.58 10.24 -10.11
CA PHE A 333 -1.99 10.33 -9.77
C PHE A 333 -2.59 11.57 -10.42
N ILE A 334 -3.57 11.32 -11.28
CA ILE A 334 -4.39 12.36 -11.91
C ILE A 334 -5.50 12.78 -10.95
N LYS A 335 -6.18 11.80 -10.35
CA LYS A 335 -7.29 12.03 -9.42
C LYS A 335 -7.34 10.96 -8.34
N VAL A 336 -7.60 11.36 -7.11
CA VAL A 336 -7.93 10.45 -6.00
C VAL A 336 -9.03 11.08 -5.17
N VAL A 337 -10.13 10.36 -4.97
CA VAL A 337 -11.25 10.81 -4.16
C VAL A 337 -11.74 9.70 -3.24
N ALA A 338 -12.14 10.06 -2.02
CA ALA A 338 -12.85 9.15 -1.12
C ALA A 338 -14.35 9.27 -1.38
N VAL A 339 -15.03 8.14 -1.41
CA VAL A 339 -16.44 8.09 -1.78
C VAL A 339 -17.19 7.18 -0.83
N LYS A 340 -18.34 7.66 -0.34
CA LYS A 340 -19.26 6.86 0.49
C LYS A 340 -20.67 7.01 -0.06
N GLU A 341 -21.27 5.86 -0.36
CA GLU A 341 -22.66 5.73 -0.82
C GLU A 341 -23.61 5.56 0.37
N PHE A 342 -24.80 6.17 0.28
CA PHE A 342 -25.89 6.03 1.24
C PHE A 342 -27.23 6.36 0.57
N GLU A 343 -28.34 5.99 1.22
CA GLU A 343 -29.70 6.25 0.73
C GLU A 343 -30.44 7.16 1.71
N LEU A 344 -31.06 8.23 1.21
CA LEU A 344 -31.89 9.15 1.98
C LEU A 344 -33.01 9.69 1.11
N CYS A 345 -34.21 9.81 1.68
CA CYS A 345 -35.42 10.30 1.00
C CYS A 345 -35.75 9.51 -0.29
N GLY A 346 -35.49 8.19 -0.31
CA GLY A 346 -35.74 7.35 -1.49
C GLY A 346 -34.76 7.56 -2.65
N HIS A 347 -33.67 8.29 -2.42
CA HIS A 347 -32.64 8.56 -3.41
C HIS A 347 -31.27 8.06 -2.97
N LYS A 348 -30.47 7.58 -3.93
CA LYS A 348 -29.08 7.18 -3.71
C LYS A 348 -28.17 8.41 -3.81
N TRP A 349 -27.44 8.64 -2.74
CA TRP A 349 -26.51 9.75 -2.59
C TRP A 349 -25.08 9.29 -2.44
N LEU A 350 -24.18 10.18 -2.82
CA LEU A 350 -22.75 9.99 -2.79
C LEU A 350 -22.09 11.19 -2.10
N ILE A 351 -21.45 10.98 -0.96
CA ILE A 351 -20.51 11.98 -0.47
C ILE A 351 -19.14 11.69 -1.07
N THR A 352 -18.60 12.67 -1.77
CA THR A 352 -17.24 12.68 -2.34
C THR A 352 -16.38 13.61 -1.52
N ILE A 353 -15.29 13.06 -1.01
CA ILE A 353 -14.32 13.73 -0.16
C ILE A 353 -13.05 13.88 -0.97
N TYR A 354 -12.54 15.11 -1.02
CA TYR A 354 -11.21 15.42 -1.54
C TYR A 354 -10.33 15.78 -0.33
N PRO A 355 -9.56 14.82 0.22
CA PRO A 355 -8.76 15.02 1.44
C PRO A 355 -7.67 16.09 1.32
N SER A 356 -7.35 16.50 0.08
CA SER A 356 -6.34 17.51 -0.23
C SER A 356 -6.86 18.42 -1.34
N GLY A 357 -8.12 18.82 -1.24
CA GLY A 357 -8.75 19.79 -2.13
C GLY A 357 -9.23 19.22 -3.46
N SER A 358 -10.27 19.85 -4.02
CA SER A 358 -10.58 19.72 -5.45
C SER A 358 -9.55 20.53 -6.23
N ASP A 359 -8.65 19.87 -6.97
CA ASP A 359 -7.54 20.25 -7.89
C ASP A 359 -7.04 21.73 -7.99
N LYS A 360 -7.85 22.73 -7.68
CA LYS A 360 -7.55 24.17 -7.61
C LYS A 360 -7.18 24.69 -6.21
N ASN A 361 -7.40 23.94 -5.13
CA ASN A 361 -7.16 24.42 -3.74
C ASN A 361 -6.68 23.30 -2.80
N PRO A 362 -5.39 22.90 -2.84
CA PRO A 362 -4.90 21.72 -2.13
C PRO A 362 -4.93 21.83 -0.60
N ASN A 363 -5.06 23.05 -0.06
CA ASN A 363 -4.98 23.35 1.37
C ASN A 363 -6.32 23.26 2.11
N TYR A 364 -7.36 22.76 1.45
CA TYR A 364 -8.69 22.60 2.04
C TYR A 364 -9.17 21.16 1.91
N LEU A 365 -9.93 20.70 2.90
CA LEU A 365 -10.79 19.54 2.72
C LEU A 365 -12.01 19.98 1.91
N SER A 366 -12.27 19.34 0.78
CA SER A 366 -13.47 19.62 -0.02
C SER A 366 -14.48 18.49 0.11
N LEU A 367 -15.75 18.84 0.31
CA LEU A 367 -16.86 17.90 0.45
C LEU A 367 -17.92 18.20 -0.58
N TYR A 368 -18.31 17.18 -1.34
CA TYR A 368 -19.34 17.25 -2.36
C TYR A 368 -20.38 16.16 -2.14
N LEU A 369 -21.63 16.50 -2.35
CA LEU A 369 -22.76 15.61 -2.40
C LEU A 369 -23.14 15.39 -3.86
N ASN A 370 -23.39 14.14 -4.25
CA ASN A 370 -23.86 13.80 -5.58
C ASN A 370 -25.09 12.92 -5.47
N MET A 371 -26.09 13.18 -6.31
CA MET A 371 -27.18 12.24 -6.54
C MET A 371 -26.75 11.22 -7.59
N LYS A 372 -26.90 9.93 -7.30
CA LYS A 372 -26.54 8.85 -8.23
C LYS A 372 -27.71 8.47 -9.14
N ASP A 373 -28.93 8.73 -8.70
CA ASP A 373 -30.12 8.39 -9.46
C ASP A 373 -30.27 9.29 -10.69
N SER A 374 -30.58 8.67 -11.83
CA SER A 374 -30.95 9.38 -13.03
C SER A 374 -32.39 9.89 -12.87
N LEU A 375 -32.55 11.20 -12.78
CA LEU A 375 -33.88 11.82 -12.83
C LEU A 375 -34.42 11.76 -14.27
N HIS A 376 -35.74 11.84 -14.45
CA HIS A 376 -36.29 12.11 -15.78
C HIS A 376 -35.71 13.43 -16.32
N LYS A 377 -35.53 13.56 -17.63
CA LYS A 377 -34.88 14.74 -18.25
C LYS A 377 -35.54 16.08 -17.82
N ASP A 378 -36.83 16.04 -17.54
CA ASP A 378 -37.65 17.20 -17.18
C ASP A 378 -38.06 17.23 -15.69
N SER A 379 -37.32 16.48 -14.86
CA SER A 379 -37.54 16.43 -13.42
C SER A 379 -36.45 17.17 -12.66
N ALA A 380 -36.86 17.97 -11.67
CA ALA A 380 -35.95 18.63 -10.75
C ALA A 380 -36.39 18.40 -9.30
N ILE A 381 -35.40 18.18 -8.43
CA ILE A 381 -35.61 18.05 -6.98
C ILE A 381 -35.11 19.33 -6.32
N LEU A 382 -35.99 19.99 -5.56
CA LEU A 382 -35.61 21.07 -4.66
C LEU A 382 -35.33 20.47 -3.27
N ALA A 383 -34.11 20.62 -2.78
CA ALA A 383 -33.71 20.08 -1.48
C ALA A 383 -32.87 21.08 -0.68
N ASP A 384 -33.14 21.17 0.62
CA ASP A 384 -32.23 21.79 1.57
C ASP A 384 -31.24 20.75 2.03
N VAL A 385 -29.95 21.02 1.83
CA VAL A 385 -28.86 20.12 2.20
C VAL A 385 -27.95 20.78 3.22
N SER A 386 -27.40 19.99 4.13
CA SER A 386 -26.28 20.41 4.95
C SER A 386 -25.27 19.29 5.10
N ILE A 387 -23.99 19.66 5.10
CA ILE A 387 -22.89 18.76 5.44
C ILE A 387 -22.24 19.31 6.70
N THR A 388 -21.95 18.42 7.65
CA THR A 388 -21.34 18.74 8.94
C THR A 388 -20.11 17.86 9.17
N ILE A 389 -18.99 18.47 9.54
CA ILE A 389 -17.86 17.75 10.16
C ILE A 389 -18.02 17.92 11.67
N LYS A 390 -18.15 16.80 12.38
CA LYS A 390 -18.26 16.84 13.84
C LYS A 390 -16.90 17.06 14.48
N ASP A 391 -16.87 18.05 15.34
CA ASP A 391 -15.95 18.06 16.49
C ASP A 391 -16.36 16.92 17.44
N GLN A 392 -15.43 16.01 17.70
CA GLN A 392 -15.61 14.79 18.48
C GLN A 392 -15.23 14.96 19.96
N GLU A 393 -14.79 16.15 20.38
CA GLU A 393 -14.31 16.43 21.74
C GLU A 393 -15.12 17.54 22.43
N THR A 394 -15.32 18.69 21.77
CA THR A 394 -15.94 19.88 22.40
C THR A 394 -17.36 20.18 21.91
N GLY A 395 -17.78 19.54 20.81
CA GLY A 395 -19.10 19.71 20.22
C GLY A 395 -19.24 20.93 19.29
N LYS A 396 -18.17 21.69 19.02
CA LYS A 396 -18.19 22.83 18.09
C LYS A 396 -18.10 22.37 16.64
N HIS A 397 -19.20 21.83 16.13
CA HIS A 397 -19.24 21.25 14.79
C HIS A 397 -19.12 22.31 13.67
N LYS A 398 -18.48 21.94 12.56
CA LYS A 398 -18.42 22.76 11.34
C LYS A 398 -19.53 22.33 10.39
N LYS A 399 -20.58 23.14 10.28
CA LYS A 399 -21.74 22.89 9.41
C LYS A 399 -21.83 23.93 8.30
N LEU A 400 -22.02 23.47 7.06
CA LEU A 400 -22.39 24.31 5.92
C LEU A 400 -23.71 23.79 5.32
N SER A 401 -24.60 24.72 4.94
CA SER A 401 -25.93 24.40 4.42
C SER A 401 -26.19 25.17 3.13
N ALA A 402 -27.00 24.60 2.24
CA ALA A 402 -27.40 25.21 0.98
C ALA A 402 -28.76 24.66 0.52
N ARG A 403 -29.50 25.48 -0.23
CA ARG A 403 -30.68 25.03 -0.97
C ARG A 403 -30.28 24.73 -2.41
N LEU A 404 -30.65 23.55 -2.90
CA LEU A 404 -30.28 23.07 -4.23
C LEU A 404 -31.48 22.72 -5.06
N GLN A 405 -31.40 23.05 -6.34
CA GLN A 405 -32.25 22.48 -7.37
C GLN A 405 -31.41 21.48 -8.17
N LEU A 406 -31.58 20.19 -7.90
CA LEU A 406 -30.87 19.10 -8.57
C LEU A 406 -31.62 18.70 -9.83
N LYS A 407 -30.94 18.79 -10.97
CA LYS A 407 -31.43 18.36 -12.29
C LYS A 407 -30.56 17.22 -12.81
N ASN A 408 -31.08 16.43 -13.74
CA ASN A 408 -30.36 15.27 -14.30
C ASN A 408 -28.97 15.62 -14.87
N CYS A 409 -28.76 16.85 -15.38
CA CYS A 409 -27.48 17.28 -15.96
C CYS A 409 -26.49 17.92 -14.97
N ALA A 410 -26.85 18.10 -13.69
CA ALA A 410 -25.97 18.68 -12.67
C ALA A 410 -26.17 18.00 -11.30
N PRO A 411 -25.80 16.71 -11.17
CA PRO A 411 -26.07 15.92 -9.97
C PRO A 411 -25.12 16.22 -8.80
N THR A 412 -24.12 17.09 -8.99
CA THR A 412 -23.02 17.33 -8.04
C THR A 412 -23.08 18.73 -7.46
N TRP A 413 -23.06 18.84 -6.13
CA TRP A 413 -22.90 20.10 -5.42
C TRP A 413 -22.00 19.95 -4.20
N GLY A 414 -21.28 21.01 -3.80
CA GLY A 414 -20.48 20.96 -2.59
C GLY A 414 -19.66 22.20 -2.34
N TRP A 415 -18.76 22.09 -1.38
CA TRP A 415 -17.89 23.17 -0.95
C TRP A 415 -16.44 22.81 -1.25
N GLY A 416 -15.85 23.48 -2.23
CA GLY A 416 -14.43 23.35 -2.58
C GLY A 416 -13.48 23.78 -1.46
N LYS A 417 -13.95 24.64 -0.55
CA LYS A 417 -13.23 25.11 0.65
C LYS A 417 -14.09 24.89 1.90
N PHE A 418 -14.38 23.64 2.25
CA PHE A 418 -15.25 23.33 3.39
C PHE A 418 -14.59 23.71 4.73
N ILE A 419 -13.36 23.24 4.93
CA ILE A 419 -12.50 23.56 6.08
C ILE A 419 -11.03 23.55 5.62
N SER A 420 -10.19 24.42 6.19
CA SER A 420 -8.75 24.38 5.89
C SER A 420 -8.14 23.08 6.43
N LEU A 421 -7.08 22.57 5.81
CA LEU A 421 -6.39 21.39 6.33
C LEU A 421 -5.65 21.68 7.63
N GLU A 422 -5.30 22.94 7.89
CA GLU A 422 -4.72 23.39 9.15
C GLU A 422 -5.73 23.22 10.29
N ASP A 423 -6.91 23.85 10.17
CA ASP A 423 -7.98 23.75 11.17
C ASP A 423 -8.49 22.32 11.31
N PHE A 424 -8.58 21.58 10.21
CA PHE A 424 -9.06 20.19 10.24
C PHE A 424 -8.11 19.24 10.97
N LYS A 425 -6.80 19.49 10.89
CA LYS A 425 -5.76 18.67 11.52
C LYS A 425 -5.35 19.17 12.90
N ASP A 426 -5.72 20.39 13.27
CA ASP A 426 -5.50 20.92 14.61
C ASP A 426 -6.25 20.06 15.65
N SER A 427 -5.47 19.39 16.50
CA SER A 427 -6.01 18.51 17.55
C SER A 427 -6.92 19.25 18.53
N SER A 428 -6.74 20.56 18.70
CA SER A 428 -7.59 21.37 19.60
C SER A 428 -9.01 21.59 19.08
N GLN A 429 -9.25 21.39 17.78
CA GLN A 429 -10.54 21.58 17.14
C GLN A 429 -11.42 20.32 17.16
N GLY A 430 -10.85 19.15 17.49
CA GLY A 430 -11.59 17.88 17.62
C GLY A 430 -12.17 17.29 16.33
N TYR A 431 -11.92 17.89 15.15
CA TYR A 431 -12.46 17.39 13.87
C TYR A 431 -11.82 16.07 13.41
N LEU A 432 -10.55 15.83 13.76
CA LEU A 432 -9.78 14.64 13.42
C LEU A 432 -9.18 14.01 14.68
N VAL A 433 -9.81 12.95 15.18
CA VAL A 433 -9.38 12.24 16.40
C VAL A 433 -8.88 10.85 16.03
N LYS A 434 -7.65 10.50 16.44
CA LYS A 434 -7.05 9.17 16.16
C LYS A 434 -7.17 8.75 14.69
N THR A 435 -7.00 9.69 13.75
CA THR A 435 -7.14 9.51 12.29
C THR A 435 -8.57 9.30 11.75
N LYS A 436 -9.58 9.53 12.58
CA LYS A 436 -11.00 9.45 12.22
C LYS A 436 -11.66 10.82 12.25
N CYS A 437 -12.51 11.07 11.26
CA CYS A 437 -13.45 12.19 11.26
C CYS A 437 -14.85 11.65 11.08
N CYS A 438 -15.83 12.35 11.64
CA CYS A 438 -17.25 12.05 11.46
C CYS A 438 -17.88 13.13 10.57
N ILE A 439 -18.43 12.70 9.44
CA ILE A 439 -19.11 13.57 8.49
C ILE A 439 -20.57 13.16 8.43
N GLU A 440 -21.46 14.13 8.62
CA GLU A 440 -22.90 13.94 8.50
C GLU A 440 -23.44 14.74 7.33
N ALA A 441 -24.37 14.13 6.60
CA ALA A 441 -25.17 14.80 5.58
C ALA A 441 -26.64 14.78 6.02
N GLN A 442 -27.29 15.93 6.00
CA GLN A 442 -28.73 16.06 6.19
C GLN A 442 -29.34 16.58 4.89
N ILE A 443 -30.42 15.96 4.43
CA ILE A 443 -31.09 16.28 3.18
C ILE A 443 -32.58 16.31 3.48
N ALA A 444 -33.24 17.42 3.13
CA ALA A 444 -34.68 17.58 3.20
C ALA A 444 -35.19 17.93 1.79
N VAL A 445 -35.94 17.01 1.17
CA VAL A 445 -36.59 17.26 -0.12
C VAL A 445 -37.81 18.14 0.13
N ILE A 446 -37.82 19.34 -0.44
CA ILE A 446 -38.85 20.36 -0.27
C ILE A 446 -39.93 20.24 -1.36
N GLY A 447 -39.55 19.79 -2.55
CA GLY A 447 -40.49 19.57 -3.64
C GLY A 447 -39.84 18.94 -4.87
N SER A 448 -40.67 18.35 -5.72
CA SER A 448 -40.28 17.83 -7.03
C SER A 448 -41.14 18.49 -8.11
N SER A 449 -40.52 19.02 -9.16
CA SER A 449 -41.25 19.54 -10.32
C SER A 449 -41.09 18.62 -11.51
N LYS A 450 -42.17 18.35 -12.24
CA LYS A 450 -42.14 17.97 -13.65
C LYS A 450 -42.30 19.27 -14.44
N THR A 451 -41.29 19.71 -15.18
CA THR A 451 -41.49 20.77 -16.17
C THR A 451 -42.12 20.11 -17.40
N GLU A 452 -43.40 20.39 -17.66
CA GLU A 452 -44.09 20.00 -18.90
C GLU A 452 -43.48 20.67 -20.13
#